data_AF-K2DCM2-F1
#
_entry.id   AF-K2DCM2-F1
#
_cell.length_a   1.000
_cell.length_b   1.000
_cell.length_c   1.000
_cell.angle_alpha   90.00
_cell.angle_beta   90.00
_cell.angle_gamma   90.00
#
_symmetry.space_group_name_H-M   'P 1'
#
loop_
_entity.id
_entity.type
_entity.pdbx_description
1 polymer ?
#
loop_
_entity_poly.entity_id
_entity_poly.type
_entity_poly.pdbx_seq_one_letter_code
_entity_poly.pdbx_strand_id
1 'polypeptide(L)' 'MDPKSVISELSAGPILSTIVYSAIGLIMYLIAFWIICKVAPFSVRKEIEIDQNTSLGIIIGAVMLGLSIIIASAMH' A
#
# COMPACT_ATOMS: atom_id res chain seq x y z
N MET A 1 1.96 -18.05 -29.70
CA MET A 1 2.45 -18.04 -28.31
C MET A 1 2.15 -19.40 -27.72
N ASP A 2 3.16 -20.26 -27.59
CA ASP A 2 2.97 -21.66 -27.22
C ASP A 2 2.64 -21.79 -25.73
N PRO A 3 1.56 -22.49 -25.32
CA PRO A 3 1.16 -22.60 -23.91
C PRO A 3 2.21 -23.25 -23.00
N LYS A 4 3.17 -24.00 -23.58
CA LYS A 4 4.31 -24.58 -22.85
C LYS A 4 5.38 -23.55 -22.46
N SER A 5 5.49 -22.42 -23.17
CA SER A 5 6.43 -21.34 -22.84
C SER A 5 6.03 -20.61 -21.56
N VAL A 6 4.73 -20.35 -21.38
CA VAL A 6 4.16 -19.69 -20.19
C VAL A 6 4.41 -20.50 -18.91
N ILE A 7 4.29 -21.82 -19.00
CA ILE A 7 4.50 -22.73 -17.85
C ILE A 7 6.00 -22.81 -17.48
N SER A 8 6.90 -22.64 -18.46
CA SER A 8 8.34 -22.60 -18.21
C SER A 8 8.79 -21.28 -17.57
N GLU A 9 8.10 -20.18 -17.82
CA GLU A 9 8.36 -18.88 -17.17
C GLU A 9 7.78 -18.79 -15.76
N LEU A 10 6.74 -19.59 -15.46
CA LEU A 10 6.18 -19.79 -14.12
C LEU A 10 7.11 -20.65 -13.24
N SER A 11 8.37 -20.24 -13.14
CA SER A 11 9.33 -20.81 -12.20
C SER A 11 9.01 -20.33 -10.77
N ALA A 12 9.36 -21.14 -9.76
CA ALA A 12 9.06 -20.81 -8.37
C ALA A 12 9.74 -19.51 -7.86
N GLY A 13 10.87 -19.12 -8.48
CA GLY A 13 11.65 -17.95 -8.11
C GLY A 13 10.90 -16.61 -8.23
N PRO A 14 10.44 -16.23 -9.44
CA PRO A 14 9.68 -15.00 -9.67
C PRO A 14 8.40 -14.88 -8.85
N ILE A 15 7.71 -15.99 -8.59
CA ILE A 15 6.51 -16.02 -7.76
C ILE A 15 6.86 -15.69 -6.32
N LEU A 16 7.91 -16.33 -5.79
CA LEU A 16 8.37 -16.09 -4.43
C LEU A 16 8.84 -14.64 -4.24
N SER A 17 9.59 -14.08 -5.19
CA SER A 17 9.99 -12.68 -5.13
C SER A 17 8.80 -11.73 -5.15
N THR A 18 7.79 -11.99 -6.00
CA THR A 18 6.57 -11.17 -6.08
C THR A 18 5.82 -11.16 -4.75
N ILE A 19 5.66 -12.33 -4.12
CA ILE A 19 5.00 -12.45 -2.82
C ILE A 19 5.80 -11.69 -1.74
N VAL A 20 7.13 -11.83 -1.72
CA VAL A 20 7.97 -11.17 -0.72
C VAL A 20 7.93 -9.65 -0.87
N TYR A 21 8.15 -9.12 -2.08
CA TYR A 21 8.15 -7.68 -2.31
C TYR A 21 6.76 -7.05 -2.09
N SER A 22 5.69 -7.72 -2.53
CA SER A 22 4.32 -7.23 -2.25
C SER A 22 4.01 -7.21 -0.75
N ALA A 23 4.45 -8.21 0.02
CA ALA A 23 4.30 -8.23 1.47
C ALA A 23 5.09 -7.09 2.14
N ILE A 24 6.34 -6.84 1.70
CA ILE A 24 7.16 -5.73 2.22
C ILE A 24 6.47 -4.38 1.96
N GLY A 25 6.02 -4.14 0.73
CA GLY A 25 5.30 -2.92 0.37
C GLY A 25 4.03 -2.72 1.18
N LEU A 26 3.25 -3.78 1.39
CA LEU A 26 2.05 -3.75 2.22
C LEU A 26 2.37 -3.43 3.69
N ILE A 27 3.41 -4.03 4.25
CA ILE A 27 3.83 -3.77 5.63
C ILE A 27 4.28 -2.31 5.78
N MET A 28 5.08 -1.78 4.84
CA MET A 28 5.49 -0.37 4.86
C MET A 28 4.28 0.57 4.80
N TYR A 29 3.31 0.26 3.94
CA TYR A 29 2.07 1.02 3.81
C TYR A 29 1.28 1.05 5.12
N LEU A 30 1.09 -0.10 5.76
CA LEU A 30 0.38 -0.22 7.04
C LEU A 30 1.10 0.54 8.18
N ILE A 31 2.44 0.45 8.23
CA ILE A 31 3.23 1.17 9.23
C ILE A 31 3.07 2.68 9.04
N ALA A 32 3.16 3.18 7.82
CA ALA A 32 2.99 4.61 7.55
C ALA A 32 1.58 5.10 7.88
N PHE A 33 0.54 4.34 7.53
CA PHE A 33 -0.84 4.67 7.93
C PHE A 33 -0.99 4.73 9.45
N TRP A 34 -0.39 3.76 10.16
CA TRP A 34 -0.39 3.74 11.63
C TRP A 34 0.33 4.95 12.22
N ILE A 35 1.48 5.34 11.66
CA ILE A 35 2.22 6.54 12.07
C ILE A 35 1.37 7.79 11.89
N ILE A 36 0.71 7.95 10.73
CA ILE A 36 -0.16 9.11 10.47
C ILE A 36 -1.30 9.20 11.50
N CYS A 37 -1.97 8.08 11.77
CA CYS A 37 -3.03 8.02 12.78
C CYS A 37 -2.52 8.35 14.18
N LYS A 38 -1.27 8.00 14.50
CA LYS A 38 -0.67 8.23 15.82
C LYS A 38 -0.13 9.65 15.99
N VAL A 39 0.38 10.26 14.92
CA VAL A 39 0.93 11.63 14.93
C VAL A 39 -0.17 12.68 14.85
N ALA A 40 -1.32 12.36 14.24
CA ALA A 40 -2.46 13.25 14.20
C ALA A 40 -2.88 13.66 15.64
N PRO A 41 -3.00 14.96 15.94
CA PRO A 41 -3.36 15.43 17.28
C PRO A 41 -4.85 15.21 17.62
N PHE A 42 -5.59 14.52 16.75
CA PHE A 42 -7.01 14.23 16.86
C PHE A 42 -7.30 12.79 16.41
N SER A 43 -8.47 12.29 16.78
CA SER A 43 -8.91 10.95 16.35
C SER A 43 -9.35 10.99 14.89
N VAL A 44 -8.48 10.53 14.00
CA VAL A 44 -8.77 10.37 12.56
C VAL A 44 -10.08 9.61 12.33
N ARG A 45 -10.31 8.54 13.11
CA ARG A 45 -11.54 7.74 13.00
C ARG A 45 -12.78 8.57 13.36
N LYS A 46 -12.75 9.31 14.46
CA LYS A 46 -13.89 10.14 14.88
C LYS A 46 -14.22 11.18 13.81
N GLU A 47 -13.19 11.84 13.31
CA GLU A 47 -13.30 12.92 12.34
C GLU A 47 -13.91 12.42 11.02
N ILE A 48 -13.54 11.21 10.57
CA ILE A 48 -14.10 10.60 9.34
C ILE A 48 -15.49 9.99 9.56
N GLU A 49 -15.69 9.22 10.63
CA GLU A 49 -16.89 8.40 10.83
C GLU A 49 -18.05 9.19 11.47
N ILE A 50 -17.76 9.98 12.51
CA ILE A 50 -18.78 10.68 13.30
C ILE A 50 -18.98 12.10 12.76
N ASP A 51 -17.89 12.84 12.60
CA ASP A 51 -17.95 14.24 12.17
C ASP A 51 -18.08 14.35 10.63
N GLN A 52 -18.06 13.20 9.93
CA GLN A 52 -18.26 13.09 8.48
C GLN A 52 -17.36 14.05 7.68
N ASN A 53 -16.12 14.23 8.15
CA ASN A 53 -15.16 15.11 7.52
C ASN A 53 -14.57 14.46 6.26
N THR A 54 -15.30 14.60 5.16
CA THR A 54 -14.89 14.11 3.83
C THR A 54 -13.55 14.70 3.40
N SER A 55 -13.26 15.96 3.76
CA SER A 55 -12.00 16.62 3.43
C SER A 55 -10.81 15.90 4.05
N LEU A 56 -10.90 15.50 5.32
CA LEU A 56 -9.87 14.69 5.96
C LEU A 56 -9.71 13.33 5.28
N GLY A 57 -10.81 12.67 4.93
CA GLY A 57 -10.79 11.42 4.17
C GLY A 57 -10.04 11.53 2.85
N ILE A 58 -10.29 12.62 2.09
CA ILE A 58 -9.60 12.90 0.82
C ILE A 58 -8.11 13.15 1.06
N ILE A 59 -7.75 13.95 2.07
CA ILE A 59 -6.34 14.24 2.39
C ILE A 59 -5.59 12.96 2.75
N ILE A 60 -6.15 12.12 3.62
CA ILE A 60 -5.54 10.83 4.00
C ILE A 60 -5.43 9.92 2.78
N GLY A 61 -6.48 9.83 1.95
CA GLY A 61 -6.44 9.08 0.69
C GLY A 61 -5.32 9.56 -0.24
N ALA A 62 -5.17 10.87 -0.41
CA ALA A 62 -4.12 11.45 -1.25
C ALA A 62 -2.71 11.16 -0.71
N VAL A 63 -2.51 11.25 0.61
CA VAL A 63 -1.22 10.88 1.26
C VAL A 63 -0.91 9.40 1.06
N MET A 64 -1.91 8.53 1.19
CA MET A 64 -1.77 7.09 0.95
C MET A 64 -1.42 6.77 -0.51
N LEU A 65 -2.01 7.47 -1.47
CA LEU A 65 -1.65 7.33 -2.89
C LEU A 65 -0.22 7.79 -3.14
N GLY A 66 0.18 8.95 -2.61
CA GLY A 66 1.56 9.43 -2.70
C GLY A 66 2.56 8.43 -2.14
N LEU A 67 2.27 7.86 -0.97
CA LEU A 67 3.11 6.83 -0.35
C LEU A 67 3.21 5.57 -1.22
N SER A 68 2.10 5.13 -1.80
CA SER A 68 2.08 3.95 -2.68
C SER A 68 2.98 4.14 -3.90
N ILE A 69 2.99 5.34 -4.47
CA ILE A 69 3.87 5.70 -5.61
C ILE A 69 5.34 5.69 -5.20
N ILE A 70 5.68 6.22 -4.02
CA ILE A 70 7.05 6.21 -3.51
C ILE A 70 7.53 4.77 -3.28
N ILE A 71 6.69 3.92 -2.66
CA ILE A 71 7.01 2.50 -2.44
C ILE A 71 7.18 1.78 -3.78
N ALA A 72 6.28 2.00 -4.74
CA ALA A 72 6.40 1.40 -6.08
C ALA A 72 7.70 1.83 -6.77
N SER A 73 8.08 3.10 -6.66
CA SER A 73 9.32 3.63 -7.24
C SER A 73 10.58 3.09 -6.57
N ALA A 74 10.50 2.71 -5.29
CA ALA A 74 11.62 2.15 -4.55
C ALA A 74 11.83 0.63 -4.79
N MET A 75 10.79 -0.07 -5.25
CA MET A 75 10.83 -1.51 -5.54
C MET A 75 11.09 -1.84 -7.02
N HIS A 76 11.07 -0.82 -7.89
CA HIS A 76 11.44 -0.93 -9.30
C HIS A 76 12.95 -0.80 -9.47
#